data_AF-A0A4R9P8J4-F1
#
_entry.id   AF-A0A4R9P8J4-F1
#
_cell.length_a   1.000
_cell.length_b   1.000
_cell.length_c   1.000
_cell.angle_alpha   90.00
_cell.angle_beta   90.00
_cell.angle_gamma   90.00
#
_symmetry.space_group_name_H-M   'P 1'
#
loop_
_entity.id
_entity.type
_entity.pdbx_description
1 polymer ?
#
loop_
_entity_poly.entity_id
_entity_poly.type
_entity_poly.pdbx_seq_one_letter_code
_entity_poly.pdbx_strand_id
1 'polypeptide(L)' 'MKFSGFRVFAEALKGHTGWRPLWRNPDPKPSYDYLIVGGGGHGLAT' A
#
# COMPACT_ATOMS: atom_id res chain seq x y z
N MET A 1 -2.03 9.34 -5.51
CA MET A 1 -1.71 8.68 -6.81
C MET A 1 -3.01 8.48 -7.54
N LYS A 2 -3.07 8.71 -8.86
CA LYS A 2 -4.27 8.38 -9.65
C LYS A 2 -3.96 7.12 -10.44
N PHE A 3 -4.75 6.08 -10.23
CA PHE A 3 -4.69 4.87 -11.05
C PHE A 3 -5.50 5.12 -12.32
N SER A 4 -4.96 4.72 -13.46
CA SER A 4 -5.68 4.68 -14.73
C SER A 4 -5.31 3.40 -15.46
N GLY A 5 -6.25 2.83 -16.22
CA GLY A 5 -6.00 1.58 -16.97
C GLY A 5 -4.80 1.70 -17.91
N PHE A 6 -4.66 2.85 -18.59
CA PHE A 6 -3.51 3.14 -19.43
C PHE A 6 -2.19 3.16 -18.66
N ARG A 7 -2.16 3.76 -17.45
CA ARG A 7 -0.96 3.79 -16.60
C ARG A 7 -0.60 2.39 -16.11
N VAL A 8 -1.59 1.58 -15.72
CA VAL A 8 -1.36 0.20 -15.27
C VAL A 8 -0.77 -0.64 -16.40
N PHE A 9 -1.32 -0.54 -17.62
CA PHE A 9 -0.77 -1.22 -18.80
C PHE A 9 0.67 -0.77 -19.11
N ALA A 10 0.92 0.54 -19.10
CA ALA A 10 2.24 1.08 -19.36
C ALA A 10 3.28 0.65 -18.29
N GLU A 11 2.89 0.58 -17.02
CA GLU A 11 3.76 0.12 -15.93
C GLU A 11 3.97 -1.40 -15.97
N ALA A 12 3.00 -2.18 -16.44
CA ALA A 12 3.17 -3.62 -16.65
C ALA A 12 4.27 -3.91 -17.68
N LEU A 13 4.34 -3.13 -18.77
CA LEU A 13 5.43 -3.22 -19.74
C LEU A 13 6.78 -2.74 -19.20
N LYS A 14 6.79 -1.87 -18.17
CA LYS A 14 8.00 -1.32 -17.53
C LYS A 14 8.42 -2.06 -16.26
N GLY A 15 7.79 -3.19 -15.94
CA GLY A 15 8.11 -3.98 -14.76
C GLY A 15 7.75 -3.31 -13.42
N HIS A 16 6.73 -2.45 -13.39
CA HIS A 16 6.22 -1.81 -12.16
C HIS A 16 7.23 -0.92 -11.40
N THR A 17 8.17 -0.31 -12.11
CA THR A 17 9.23 0.52 -11.49
C THR A 17 8.83 1.98 -11.26
N GLY A 18 7.76 2.47 -11.92
CA GLY A 18 7.33 3.87 -11.83
C GLY A 18 6.36 4.20 -10.69
N TRP A 19 6.05 3.23 -9.83
CA TRP A 19 5.14 3.43 -8.70
C TRP A 19 5.86 4.05 -7.51
N ARG A 20 5.17 4.97 -6.84
CA ARG A 20 5.57 5.45 -5.51
C ARG A 20 4.97 4.53 -4.44
N PRO A 21 5.54 4.48 -3.22
CA PRO A 21 4.95 3.76 -2.11
C PRO A 21 3.48 4.16 -1.91
N LEU A 22 2.60 3.17 -1.85
CA LEU A 22 1.16 3.39 -1.66
C LEU A 22 0.85 3.79 -0.21
N TRP A 23 1.62 3.23 0.72
CA TRP A 23 1.43 3.38 2.15
C TRP A 23 2.38 4.43 2.69
N ARG A 24 1.92 5.19 3.68
CA ARG A 24 2.76 6.12 4.43
C ARG A 24 3.58 5.34 5.45
N ASN A 25 4.72 5.89 5.85
CA ASN A 25 5.55 5.36 6.93
C ASN A 25 5.61 6.37 8.11
N PRO A 26 4.51 6.58 8.85
CA PRO A 26 4.51 7.43 10.03
C PRO A 26 5.05 6.69 11.26
N ASP A 27 5.53 7.45 12.25
CA ASP A 27 5.81 6.90 13.57
C ASP A 27 4.52 6.35 14.23
N PRO A 28 4.63 5.28 15.04
CA PRO A 28 3.48 4.77 15.78
C PRO A 28 2.89 5.82 16.73
N LYS A 29 1.56 5.82 16.84
CA LYS A 29 0.86 6.63 17.84
C LYS A 29 1.15 6.08 19.25
N PRO A 30 1.06 6.93 20.29
CA PRO A 30 1.24 6.48 21.67
C PRO A 30 0.22 5.42 22.12
N SER A 31 -0.98 5.41 21.53
CA SER A 31 -2.04 4.47 21.87
C SER A 31 -2.95 4.16 20.68
N TYR A 32 -3.57 2.98 20.73
CA TYR A 32 -4.54 2.48 19.78
C TYR A 32 -5.61 1.68 20.53
N ASP A 33 -6.88 1.79 20.12
CA ASP A 33 -7.95 0.93 20.65
C ASP A 33 -7.75 -0.53 20.22
N TYR A 34 -7.17 -0.74 19.03
CA TYR A 34 -6.85 -2.04 18.46
C TYR A 34 -5.50 -2.00 17.74
N LEU A 35 -4.68 -3.04 17.93
CA LEU A 35 -3.42 -3.23 17.23
C LEU A 35 -3.44 -4.57 16.50
N ILE A 36 -3.31 -4.53 15.17
CA ILE A 36 -3.25 -5.72 14.34
C ILE A 36 -1.79 -6.14 14.19
N VAL A 37 -1.45 -7.33 14.69
CA VAL A 37 -0.09 -7.88 14.59
C VAL A 37 0.00 -8.79 13.36
N GLY A 38 0.74 -8.32 12.35
CA GLY A 38 0.91 -8.99 11.06
C GLY A 38 0.12 -8.34 9.94
N GLY A 39 0.82 -7.70 8.99
CA GLY A 39 0.24 -7.00 7.84
C GLY A 39 -0.09 -7.90 6.64
N GLY A 40 -0.42 -9.17 6.88
CA GLY A 40 -0.85 -10.10 5.83
C GLY A 40 -2.33 -9.91 5.46
N GLY A 41 -2.83 -10.68 4.49
CA GLY A 41 -4.20 -10.53 4.00
C GLY A 41 -5.28 -10.63 5.07
N HIS A 42 -5.13 -11.52 6.05
CA HIS A 42 -6.07 -11.63 7.18
C HIS A 42 -6.05 -10.38 8.07
N GLY A 43 -4.85 -9.88 8.40
CA GLY A 43 -4.71 -8.68 9.22
C GLY A 43 -5.20 -7.42 8.51
N LEU A 44 -4.95 -7.28 7.20
CA LEU A 44 -5.45 -6.14 6.42
C LEU A 44 -6.96 -6.20 6.11
N ALA A 45 -7.57 -7.37 6.24
CA ALA A 45 -9.01 -7.57 6.05
C ALA A 45 -9.82 -7.47 7.36
N THR A 46 -9.16 -7.38 8.51
CA THR A 46 -9.76 -7.20 9.83
C THR A 46 -9.95 -5.71 10.11
#